data_AF-A0A382ZCY5-F1
#
_entry.id   AF-A0A382ZCY5-F1
#
_cell.length_a   1.000
_cell.length_b   1.000
_cell.length_c   1.000
_cell.angle_alpha   90.00
_cell.angle_beta   90.00
_cell.angle_gamma   90.00
#
_symmetry.space_group_name_H-M   'P 1'
#
loop_
_entity.id
_entity.type
_entity.pdbx_description
1 polymer ?
#
loop_
_entity_poly.entity_id
_entity_poly.type
_entity_poly.pdbx_seq_one_letter_code
_entity_poly.pdbx_strand_id
1 'polypeptide(L)'
;KHGAIVNISSSGAVGPGRGPYLTKPSTPGISGYGAAKAALERFTQGLAQEVAHDGIAVTALAPSLIVPTSGAVFHGGARYLGDENGEPPEVMAQAALLLVTEPAEKINGRVVYSQQILQEFGWITNGVGPGIDPNRPGSGFSII
;
A
#
# COMPACT_ATOMS: atom_id res chain seq x y z
N LYS A 1 8.19 -25.55 -5.94
CA LYS A 1 7.21 -24.66 -6.62
C LYS A 1 7.24 -23.35 -5.85
N HIS A 2 7.22 -22.20 -6.53
CA HIS A 2 7.12 -20.89 -5.86
C HIS A 2 6.10 -20.04 -6.62
N GLY A 3 5.40 -19.16 -5.89
CA GLY A 3 4.42 -18.24 -6.46
C GLY A 3 4.32 -16.97 -5.64
N ALA A 4 3.78 -15.92 -6.23
CA ALA A 4 3.55 -14.66 -5.56
C ALA A 4 2.24 -14.02 -6.03
N ILE A 5 1.49 -13.46 -5.10
CA ILE A 5 0.29 -12.66 -5.33
C ILE A 5 0.51 -11.31 -4.67
N VAL A 6 0.36 -10.24 -5.44
CA VAL A 6 0.46 -8.86 -4.93
C VAL A 6 -0.89 -8.17 -5.12
N ASN A 7 -1.55 -7.88 -4.01
CA ASN A 7 -2.80 -7.12 -3.99
C ASN A 7 -2.50 -5.61 -3.96
N ILE A 8 -3.12 -4.83 -4.84
CA ILE A 8 -2.93 -3.36 -4.84
C ILE A 8 -3.90 -2.72 -3.85
N SER A 9 -3.39 -2.33 -2.69
CA SER A 9 -4.13 -1.63 -1.62
C SER A 9 -4.14 -0.11 -1.84
N SER A 10 -4.30 0.68 -0.77
CA SER A 10 -4.33 2.13 -0.76
C SER A 10 -4.12 2.66 0.66
N SER A 11 -3.56 3.86 0.80
CA SER A 11 -3.60 4.61 2.06
C SER A 11 -5.02 4.87 2.57
N GLY A 12 -6.04 4.78 1.71
CA GLY A 12 -7.45 4.83 2.10
C GLY A 12 -7.90 3.68 3.02
N ALA A 13 -7.10 2.61 3.17
CA ALA A 13 -7.35 1.58 4.19
C ALA A 13 -7.15 2.11 5.63
N VAL A 14 -6.39 3.20 5.80
CA VAL A 14 -6.18 3.85 7.10
C VAL A 14 -7.42 4.67 7.44
N GLY A 15 -8.09 4.31 8.54
CA GLY A 15 -9.26 5.04 9.03
C GLY A 15 -8.90 6.39 9.67
N PRO A 16 -9.86 7.32 9.82
CA PRO A 16 -9.65 8.65 10.39
C PRO A 16 -9.42 8.66 11.92
N GLY A 17 -9.34 7.49 12.55
CA GLY A 17 -9.25 7.36 14.00
C GLY A 17 -10.58 7.58 14.73
N ARG A 18 -10.47 7.75 16.06
CA ARG A 18 -11.61 7.92 16.97
C ARG A 18 -12.00 9.40 17.06
N GLY A 19 -13.30 9.65 17.18
CA GLY A 19 -13.84 11.00 17.35
C GLY A 19 -13.50 11.65 18.70
N PRO A 20 -13.99 12.87 18.96
CA PRO A 20 -15.01 13.58 18.17
C PRO A 20 -14.52 14.12 16.82
N TYR A 21 -15.34 14.02 15.78
CA TYR A 21 -15.04 14.54 14.43
C TYR A 21 -15.48 16.00 14.32
N LEU A 22 -14.54 16.93 14.48
CA LEU A 22 -14.82 18.38 14.55
C LEU A 22 -14.85 19.07 13.17
N THR A 23 -14.37 18.39 12.13
CA THR A 23 -14.27 18.91 10.77
C THR A 23 -14.90 17.95 9.76
N LYS A 24 -15.31 18.48 8.61
CA LYS A 24 -15.75 17.65 7.48
C LYS A 24 -14.56 16.84 6.94
N PRO A 25 -14.78 15.62 6.43
CA PRO A 25 -13.73 14.84 5.82
C PRO A 25 -13.14 15.58 4.61
N SER A 26 -11.82 15.52 4.45
CA SER A 26 -11.11 16.04 3.29
C SER A 26 -11.50 15.33 1.99
N THR A 27 -11.92 14.08 2.08
CA THR A 27 -12.39 13.28 0.95
C THR A 27 -13.73 12.62 1.29
N PRO A 28 -14.87 13.31 1.07
CA PRO A 28 -16.19 12.73 1.25
C PRO A 28 -16.38 11.46 0.40
N GLY A 29 -17.12 10.47 0.92
CA GLY A 29 -17.43 9.23 0.19
C GLY A 29 -16.34 8.15 0.23
N ILE A 30 -15.21 8.38 0.89
CA ILE A 30 -14.14 7.38 0.98
C ILE A 30 -14.48 6.17 1.86
N SER A 31 -15.57 6.19 2.63
CA SER A 31 -15.93 5.10 3.55
C SER A 31 -16.04 3.74 2.86
N GLY A 32 -16.70 3.66 1.70
CA GLY A 32 -16.82 2.40 0.96
C GLY A 32 -15.50 1.95 0.34
N TYR A 33 -14.76 2.90 -0.26
CA TYR A 33 -13.44 2.64 -0.83
C TYR A 33 -12.44 2.16 0.24
N GLY A 34 -12.37 2.86 1.37
CA GLY A 34 -11.49 2.54 2.48
C GLY A 34 -11.84 1.20 3.14
N ALA A 35 -13.13 0.90 3.32
CA ALA A 35 -13.57 -0.41 3.80
C ALA A 35 -13.13 -1.53 2.87
N ALA A 36 -13.28 -1.36 1.54
CA ALA A 36 -12.83 -2.36 0.58
C ALA A 36 -11.31 -2.57 0.60
N LYS A 37 -10.53 -1.49 0.75
CA LYS A 37 -9.07 -1.57 0.83
C LYS A 37 -8.57 -2.18 2.14
N ALA A 38 -9.20 -1.87 3.27
CA ALA A 38 -8.91 -2.52 4.55
C ALA A 38 -9.28 -4.01 4.54
N ALA A 39 -10.40 -4.39 3.91
CA ALA A 39 -10.77 -5.79 3.73
C ALA A 39 -9.75 -6.54 2.87
N LEU A 40 -9.22 -5.91 1.83
CA LEU A 40 -8.18 -6.49 0.98
C LEU A 40 -6.89 -6.77 1.76
N GLU A 41 -6.48 -5.88 2.67
CA GLU A 41 -5.31 -6.10 3.53
C GLU A 41 -5.51 -7.25 4.52
N ARG A 42 -6.69 -7.34 5.14
CA ARG A 42 -7.04 -8.49 5.99
C ARG A 42 -7.06 -9.80 5.20
N PHE A 43 -7.61 -9.77 3.99
CA PHE A 43 -7.67 -10.92 3.10
C PHE A 43 -6.27 -11.39 2.71
N THR A 44 -5.37 -10.47 2.37
CA THR A 44 -3.95 -10.76 2.06
C THR A 44 -3.30 -11.61 3.14
N GLN A 45 -3.39 -11.20 4.42
CA GLN A 45 -2.77 -11.94 5.52
C GLN A 45 -3.45 -13.29 5.78
N GLY A 46 -4.77 -13.37 5.64
CA GLY A 46 -5.49 -14.65 5.76
C GLY A 46 -5.06 -15.64 4.69
N LEU A 47 -5.08 -15.20 3.43
CA LEU A 47 -4.68 -16.04 2.31
C LEU A 47 -3.19 -16.42 2.39
N ALA A 48 -2.31 -15.49 2.78
CA ALA A 48 -0.89 -15.74 3.01
C ALA A 48 -0.66 -16.92 3.96
N GLN A 49 -1.47 -17.03 5.02
CA GLN A 49 -1.42 -18.13 5.98
C GLN A 49 -1.95 -19.44 5.35
N GLU A 50 -3.07 -19.38 4.64
CA GLU A 50 -3.71 -20.56 4.02
C GLU A 50 -2.79 -21.25 2.99
N VAL A 51 -2.11 -20.46 2.14
CA VAL A 51 -1.29 -20.97 1.02
C VAL A 51 0.21 -21.04 1.34
N ALA A 52 0.63 -20.75 2.57
CA ALA A 52 2.05 -20.72 2.95
C ALA A 52 2.77 -22.04 2.64
N HIS A 53 2.10 -23.17 2.86
CA HIS A 53 2.64 -24.51 2.64
C HIS A 53 2.88 -24.86 1.16
N ASP A 54 2.25 -24.12 0.24
CA ASP A 54 2.45 -24.26 -1.20
C ASP A 54 3.64 -23.43 -1.73
N GLY A 55 4.30 -22.68 -0.86
CA GLY A 55 5.39 -21.76 -1.24
C GLY A 55 4.89 -20.54 -2.02
N ILE A 56 3.63 -20.14 -1.81
CA ILE A 56 3.02 -18.95 -2.41
C ILE A 56 3.06 -17.82 -1.40
N ALA A 57 3.69 -16.71 -1.76
CA ALA A 57 3.66 -15.51 -0.95
C ALA A 57 2.49 -14.61 -1.36
N VAL A 58 1.77 -14.06 -0.38
CA VAL A 58 0.66 -13.13 -0.62
C VAL A 58 0.94 -11.83 0.12
N THR A 59 0.95 -10.71 -0.61
CA THR A 59 1.27 -9.38 -0.06
C THR A 59 0.26 -8.34 -0.51
N ALA A 60 0.23 -7.20 0.21
CA ALA A 60 -0.53 -6.03 -0.18
C ALA A 60 0.40 -4.83 -0.32
N LEU A 61 0.26 -4.10 -1.42
CA LEU A 61 1.08 -2.94 -1.75
C LEU A 61 0.18 -1.71 -1.90
N ALA A 62 0.41 -0.70 -1.06
CA ALA A 62 -0.16 0.63 -1.20
C ALA A 62 0.91 1.63 -1.67
N PRO A 63 0.53 2.71 -2.36
CA PRO A 63 1.50 3.73 -2.74
C PRO A 63 1.83 4.62 -1.51
N SER A 64 3.08 5.06 -1.42
CA SER A 64 3.58 5.98 -0.39
C SER A 64 3.05 7.41 -0.56
N LEU A 65 2.89 7.84 -1.81
CA LEU A 65 2.31 9.10 -2.26
C LEU A 65 1.24 8.81 -3.32
N ILE A 66 0.55 9.84 -3.80
CA ILE A 66 -0.40 9.66 -4.89
C ILE A 66 0.36 9.37 -6.19
N VAL A 67 -0.04 8.35 -6.94
CA VAL A 67 0.54 8.05 -8.26
C VAL A 67 -0.28 8.79 -9.34
N PRO A 68 0.29 9.74 -10.09
CA PRO A 68 -0.46 10.61 -11.02
C PRO A 68 -0.76 9.90 -12.34
N THR A 69 -1.62 8.87 -12.27
CA THR A 69 -2.17 8.14 -13.42
C THR A 69 -3.45 8.79 -13.93
N SER A 70 -3.91 8.42 -15.13
CA SER A 70 -5.15 8.94 -15.71
C SER A 70 -6.36 8.69 -14.82
N GLY A 71 -6.41 7.51 -14.18
CA GLY A 71 -7.44 7.18 -13.19
C GLY A 71 -7.37 8.08 -11.95
N ALA A 72 -6.17 8.37 -11.43
CA ALA A 72 -6.02 9.24 -10.28
C ALA A 72 -6.43 10.69 -10.60
N VAL A 73 -6.12 11.18 -11.79
CA VAL A 73 -6.56 12.52 -12.25
C VAL A 73 -8.08 12.55 -12.42
N PHE A 74 -8.66 11.54 -13.09
CA PHE A 74 -10.10 11.48 -13.32
C PHE A 74 -10.92 11.48 -12.02
N HIS A 75 -10.44 10.80 -10.99
CA HIS A 75 -11.12 10.74 -9.68
C HIS A 75 -10.68 11.87 -8.72
N GLY A 76 -9.93 12.86 -9.19
CA GLY A 76 -9.52 14.03 -8.40
C GLY A 76 -8.46 13.74 -7.33
N GLY A 77 -7.77 12.60 -7.41
CA GLY A 77 -6.64 12.27 -6.54
C GLY A 77 -5.35 12.98 -6.94
N ALA A 78 -5.11 13.18 -8.23
CA ALA A 78 -3.94 13.91 -8.75
C ALA A 78 -4.38 15.15 -9.56
N ARG A 79 -3.56 16.21 -9.59
CA ARG A 79 -3.90 17.44 -10.34
C ARG A 79 -3.83 17.24 -11.84
N TYR A 80 -2.79 16.53 -12.30
CA TYR A 80 -2.52 16.20 -13.70
C TYR A 80 -1.60 14.97 -13.79
N LEU A 81 -1.44 14.44 -15.00
CA LEU A 81 -0.50 13.35 -15.27
C LEU A 81 0.94 13.82 -15.04
N GLY A 82 1.71 13.09 -14.24
CA GLY A 82 3.08 13.48 -13.89
C GLY A 82 3.18 14.63 -12.88
N ASP A 83 2.16 14.84 -12.04
CA ASP A 83 2.23 15.75 -10.89
C ASP A 83 3.50 15.50 -10.06
N GLU A 84 4.35 16.51 -9.95
CA GLU A 84 5.65 16.45 -9.26
C GLU A 84 5.54 16.19 -7.75
N ASN A 85 4.36 16.38 -7.16
CA ASN A 85 4.10 16.05 -5.75
C ASN A 85 3.67 14.58 -5.56
N GLY A 86 3.41 13.86 -6.65
CA GLY A 86 3.10 12.44 -6.64
C GLY A 86 4.36 11.56 -6.69
N GLU A 87 4.18 10.25 -6.51
CA GLU A 87 5.24 9.30 -6.82
C GLU A 87 5.17 8.86 -8.30
N PRO A 88 6.32 8.67 -8.97
CA PRO A 88 6.34 8.07 -10.31
C PRO A 88 5.73 6.66 -10.31
N PRO A 89 4.93 6.27 -11.33
CA PRO A 89 4.37 4.91 -11.44
C PRO A 89 5.42 3.79 -11.37
N GLU A 90 6.66 4.07 -11.80
CA GLU A 90 7.79 3.15 -11.76
C GLU A 90 8.13 2.70 -10.33
N VAL A 91 7.87 3.53 -9.32
CA VAL A 91 8.11 3.20 -7.91
C VAL A 91 7.17 2.07 -7.46
N MET A 92 5.89 2.15 -7.81
CA MET A 92 4.93 1.06 -7.58
C MET A 92 5.32 -0.20 -8.36
N ALA A 93 5.79 -0.06 -9.61
CA ALA A 93 6.23 -1.18 -10.42
C ALA A 93 7.45 -1.89 -9.83
N GLN A 94 8.44 -1.13 -9.33
CA GLN A 94 9.62 -1.66 -8.64
C GLN A 94 9.25 -2.35 -7.33
N ALA A 95 8.36 -1.76 -6.53
CA ALA A 95 7.90 -2.38 -5.28
C ALA A 95 7.14 -3.69 -5.56
N ALA A 96 6.29 -3.71 -6.59
CA ALA A 96 5.61 -4.93 -7.02
C ALA A 96 6.60 -5.99 -7.50
N LEU A 97 7.61 -5.59 -8.30
CA LEU A 97 8.67 -6.48 -8.75
C LEU A 97 9.40 -7.12 -7.58
N LEU A 98 9.85 -6.30 -6.61
CA LEU A 98 10.50 -6.78 -5.39
C LEU A 98 9.65 -7.85 -4.69
N LEU A 99 8.36 -7.57 -4.47
CA LEU A 99 7.44 -8.47 -3.77
C LEU A 99 7.19 -9.78 -4.52
N VAL A 100 7.32 -9.82 -5.85
CA VAL A 100 7.19 -11.07 -6.62
C VAL A 100 8.51 -11.81 -6.82
N THR A 101 9.65 -11.17 -6.59
CA THR A 101 10.98 -11.78 -6.76
C THR A 101 11.63 -12.24 -5.46
N GLU A 102 11.29 -11.62 -4.32
CA GLU A 102 11.88 -12.00 -3.03
C GLU A 102 11.35 -13.35 -2.52
N PRO A 103 12.17 -14.10 -1.75
CA PRO A 103 11.74 -15.34 -1.13
C PRO A 103 10.52 -15.13 -0.21
N ALA A 104 9.59 -16.09 -0.22
CA ALA A 104 8.36 -16.02 0.57
C ALA A 104 8.64 -15.82 2.07
N GLU A 105 9.75 -16.37 2.57
CA GLU A 105 10.20 -16.24 3.96
C GLU A 105 10.46 -14.79 4.39
N LYS A 106 10.74 -13.89 3.44
CA LYS A 106 11.00 -12.47 3.73
C LYS A 106 9.77 -11.59 3.58
N ILE A 107 8.78 -12.01 2.80
CA ILE A 107 7.71 -11.11 2.33
C ILE A 107 6.29 -11.62 2.52
N ASN A 108 6.07 -12.93 2.77
CA ASN A 108 4.72 -13.48 2.87
C ASN A 108 3.89 -12.80 3.98
N GLY A 109 2.64 -12.45 3.68
CA GLY A 109 1.72 -11.80 4.61
C GLY A 109 1.94 -10.30 4.82
N ARG A 110 2.94 -9.69 4.17
CA ARG A 110 3.25 -8.28 4.40
C ARG A 110 2.24 -7.35 3.73
N VAL A 111 1.86 -6.30 4.47
CA VAL A 111 1.16 -5.12 3.96
C VAL A 111 2.15 -3.96 4.01
N VAL A 112 2.47 -3.38 2.85
CA VAL A 112 3.60 -2.45 2.71
C VAL A 112 3.26 -1.24 1.86
N TYR A 113 4.09 -0.21 1.99
CA TYR A 113 4.07 0.98 1.14
C TYR A 113 5.25 0.99 0.17
N SER A 114 5.03 1.49 -1.04
CA SER A 114 5.98 1.38 -2.17
C SER A 114 7.39 1.85 -1.83
N GLN A 115 7.56 3.04 -1.27
CA GLN A 115 8.88 3.56 -0.93
C GLN A 115 9.43 2.95 0.37
N GLN A 116 8.56 2.57 1.31
CA GLN A 116 8.96 1.90 2.54
C GLN A 116 9.69 0.59 2.24
N ILE A 117 9.08 -0.28 1.43
CA ILE A 117 9.65 -1.60 1.14
C ILE A 117 10.90 -1.50 0.27
N LEU A 118 10.93 -0.56 -0.68
CA LEU A 118 12.12 -0.32 -1.50
C LEU A 118 13.28 0.20 -0.67
N GLN A 119 13.01 1.07 0.31
CA GLN A 119 14.06 1.57 1.21
C GLN A 119 14.56 0.45 2.14
N GLU A 120 13.66 -0.35 2.70
CA GLU A 120 14.01 -1.47 3.58
C GLU A 120 14.95 -2.48 2.91
N PHE A 121 14.74 -2.75 1.61
CA PHE A 121 15.58 -3.64 0.82
C PHE A 121 16.76 -2.92 0.13
N GLY A 122 16.95 -1.62 0.39
CA GLY A 122 18.09 -0.84 -0.12
C GLY A 122 18.03 -0.48 -1.61
N TRP A 123 16.86 -0.56 -2.25
CA TRP A 123 16.67 -0.14 -3.64
C TRP A 123 16.61 1.39 -3.77
N ILE A 124 16.20 2.08 -2.69
CA ILE A 124 16.22 3.54 -2.55
C ILE A 124 16.73 3.95 -1.16
N THR A 125 17.07 5.23 -0.97
CA THR A 125 17.64 5.72 0.30
C THR A 125 16.83 6.82 1.00
N ASN A 126 15.96 7.53 0.28
CA ASN A 126 15.21 8.70 0.80
C ASN A 126 13.70 8.53 0.55
N GLY A 127 13.16 7.38 0.96
CA GLY A 127 11.72 7.13 0.85
C GLY A 127 10.91 8.08 1.74
N VAL A 128 9.65 8.28 1.38
CA VAL A 128 8.68 9.07 2.16
C VAL A 128 7.34 8.34 2.28
N GLY A 129 6.43 8.91 3.06
CA GLY A 129 5.06 8.41 3.20
C GLY A 129 4.90 7.39 4.33
N PRO A 130 3.81 6.61 4.32
CA PRO A 130 3.50 5.74 5.45
C PRO A 130 4.54 4.64 5.64
N GLY A 131 4.78 4.30 6.92
CA GLY A 131 5.84 3.37 7.31
C GLY A 131 7.25 3.97 7.35
N ILE A 132 7.43 5.23 6.89
CA ILE A 132 8.65 6.01 7.06
C ILE A 132 8.37 7.27 7.90
N ASP A 133 7.31 8.02 7.57
CA ASP A 133 6.90 9.23 8.28
C ASP A 133 6.09 8.86 9.54
N PRO A 134 6.57 9.20 10.76
CA PRO A 134 5.86 8.88 12.00
C PRO A 134 4.49 9.58 12.12
N ASN A 135 4.25 10.66 11.37
CA ASN A 135 2.97 11.36 11.37
C ASN A 135 1.95 10.76 10.40
N ARG A 136 2.38 9.81 9.55
CA ARG A 136 1.54 9.10 8.60
C ARG A 136 1.63 7.60 8.89
N PRO A 137 1.09 7.13 10.02
CA PRO A 137 1.13 5.70 10.33
C PRO A 137 0.45 4.91 9.21
N GLY A 138 0.99 3.71 8.97
CA GLY A 138 0.35 2.75 8.08
C GLY A 138 -0.95 2.19 8.67
N SER A 139 -1.56 1.25 7.96
CA SER A 139 -2.74 0.56 8.47
C SER A 139 -2.37 -0.35 9.65
N GLY A 140 -3.37 -0.80 10.40
CA GLY A 140 -3.17 -1.80 11.46
C GLY A 140 -2.55 -3.10 10.95
N PHE A 141 -2.71 -3.42 9.66
CA PHE A 141 -2.13 -4.62 9.05
C PHE A 141 -0.69 -4.43 8.58
N SER A 142 -0.24 -3.18 8.37
CA SER A 142 1.15 -2.89 7.95
C SER A 142 2.12 -2.73 9.12
N ILE A 143 1.63 -2.75 10.35
CA ILE A 143 2.42 -2.56 11.58
C ILE A 143 2.59 -3.85 12.40
N ILE A 144 2.05 -4.97 11.90
CA ILE A 144 2.15 -6.31 12.49
C ILE A 144 3.02 -7.20 11.61
#